data_AF-A0A7Y3D9I2-F1
#
_entry.id   AF-A0A7Y3D9I2-F1
#
_cell.length_a   1.000
_cell.length_b   1.000
_cell.length_c   1.000
_cell.angle_alpha   90.00
_cell.angle_beta   90.00
_cell.angle_gamma   90.00
#
_symmetry.space_group_name_H-M   'P 1'
#
loop_
_entity.id
_entity.type
_entity.pdbx_description
1 polymer ?
#
loop_
_entity_poly.entity_id
_entity_poly.type
_entity_poly.pdbx_seq_one_letter_code
_entity_poly.pdbx_strand_id
1 'polypeptide(L)'
;LHDASPHYTPERKAIHPVVRVHPITGRKSLFVNEHFTRRIVELSHEESELLLGYLTRWVSKPRFTVRYRWSEGTIAMWDNRCTQHHVLDDFEGERVIQRVTVMGDQPQAAAPPRYEPFGGRFSAASWRDKPLKDFLRED
;
A
#
# COMPACT_ATOMS: atom_id res chain seq x y z
N LEU A 1 -5.72 1.30 -5.93
CA LEU A 1 -4.91 0.58 -6.93
C LEU A 1 -3.51 0.36 -6.40
N HIS A 2 -3.14 -0.90 -6.24
CA HIS A 2 -1.77 -1.35 -5.99
C HIS A 2 -1.21 -1.95 -7.28
N ASP A 3 0.10 -1.82 -7.48
CA ASP A 3 0.85 -2.60 -8.48
C ASP A 3 2.08 -3.26 -7.83
N ALA A 4 2.59 -4.33 -8.43
CA ALA A 4 3.80 -5.02 -7.96
C ALA A 4 5.08 -4.59 -8.69
N SER A 5 5.17 -3.33 -9.13
CA SER A 5 6.38 -2.78 -9.76
C SER A 5 7.67 -2.97 -8.95
N PRO A 6 7.69 -2.85 -7.60
CA PRO A 6 8.90 -3.13 -6.80
C PRO A 6 9.38 -4.57 -6.86
N HIS A 7 8.54 -5.48 -7.36
CA HIS A 7 8.86 -6.89 -7.61
C HIS A 7 9.01 -7.17 -9.10
N TYR A 8 9.27 -6.14 -9.91
CA TYR A 8 9.46 -6.24 -11.36
C TYR A 8 8.28 -6.91 -12.09
N THR A 9 7.07 -6.78 -11.53
CA THR A 9 5.82 -7.34 -12.06
C THR A 9 4.71 -6.27 -12.08
N PRO A 10 4.91 -5.15 -12.80
CA PRO A 10 3.98 -4.01 -12.81
C PRO A 10 2.59 -4.33 -13.41
N GLU A 11 2.48 -5.41 -14.17
CA GLU A 11 1.23 -5.92 -14.74
C GLU A 11 0.28 -6.49 -13.67
N ARG A 12 0.81 -6.94 -12.52
CA ARG A 12 -0.01 -7.41 -11.41
C ARG A 12 -0.56 -6.22 -10.63
N LYS A 13 -1.85 -5.96 -10.84
CA LYS A 13 -2.58 -4.86 -10.22
C LYS A 13 -3.79 -5.38 -9.45
N ALA A 14 -4.16 -4.65 -8.40
CA ALA A 14 -5.38 -4.93 -7.63
C ALA A 14 -5.94 -3.65 -6.98
N ILE A 15 -7.26 -3.55 -6.89
CA ILE A 15 -7.91 -2.53 -6.06
C ILE A 15 -8.04 -3.07 -4.64
N HIS A 16 -7.54 -2.30 -3.68
CA HIS A 16 -7.67 -2.59 -2.26
C HIS A 16 -8.20 -1.35 -1.52
N PRO A 17 -8.92 -1.54 -0.41
CA PRO A 17 -9.43 -0.43 0.38
C PRO A 17 -8.29 0.34 1.05
N VAL A 18 -8.38 1.67 1.08
CA VAL A 18 -7.43 2.54 1.82
C VAL A 18 -7.48 2.25 3.32
N VAL A 19 -8.67 1.93 3.85
CA VAL A 19 -8.87 1.52 5.24
C VAL A 19 -9.46 0.12 5.25
N ARG A 20 -8.68 -0.85 5.73
CA ARG A 20 -9.15 -2.22 5.93
C ARG A 20 -9.60 -2.47 7.36
N VAL A 21 -10.45 -3.48 7.54
CA VAL A 21 -10.74 -4.07 8.86
C VAL A 21 -9.85 -5.29 9.06
N HIS A 22 -9.26 -5.40 10.24
CA HIS A 22 -8.51 -6.58 10.63
C HIS A 22 -9.49 -7.73 10.91
N PRO A 23 -9.36 -8.90 10.25
CA PRO A 23 -10.38 -9.96 10.28
C PRO A 23 -10.61 -10.56 11.68
N ILE A 24 -9.57 -10.60 12.51
CA ILE A 24 -9.66 -11.14 13.88
C ILE A 24 -10.02 -10.06 14.92
N THR A 25 -9.30 -8.93 14.94
CA THR A 25 -9.45 -7.92 15.99
C THR A 25 -10.56 -6.89 15.73
N GLY A 26 -11.11 -6.83 14.52
CA GLY A 26 -12.09 -5.82 14.11
C GLY A 26 -11.54 -4.39 14.02
N ARG A 27 -10.24 -4.19 14.29
CA ARG A 27 -9.61 -2.87 14.27
C ARG A 27 -9.42 -2.38 12.84
N LYS A 28 -9.52 -1.07 12.65
CA LYS A 28 -9.25 -0.41 11.37
C LYS A 28 -7.75 -0.15 11.22
N SER A 29 -7.23 -0.39 10.03
CA SER A 29 -5.83 -0.08 9.67
C SER A 29 -5.77 0.60 8.31
N LEU A 30 -4.85 1.55 8.17
CA LEU A 30 -4.49 2.07 6.86
C LEU A 30 -3.79 0.96 6.06
N PHE A 31 -4.24 0.76 4.83
CA PHE A 31 -3.73 -0.23 3.89
C PHE A 31 -3.23 0.45 2.61
N VAL A 32 -2.38 1.44 2.82
CA VAL A 32 -1.65 2.17 1.79
C VAL A 32 -0.18 2.15 2.13
N ASN A 33 0.70 2.07 1.15
CA ASN A 33 2.15 2.13 1.37
C ASN A 33 2.83 2.76 0.14
N GLU A 34 4.02 3.29 0.37
CA GLU A 34 4.81 3.99 -0.65
C GLU A 34 5.25 3.07 -1.80
N HIS A 35 5.51 1.80 -1.51
CA HIS A 35 6.07 0.87 -2.47
C HIS A 35 5.05 0.35 -3.48
N PHE A 36 3.82 0.06 -3.09
CA PHE A 36 2.83 -0.63 -3.94
C PHE A 36 1.63 0.25 -4.30
N THR A 37 1.24 1.20 -3.45
CA THR A 37 0.03 2.00 -3.69
C THR A 37 0.29 3.10 -4.72
N ARG A 38 -0.51 3.14 -5.79
CA ARG A 38 -0.38 4.11 -6.89
C ARG A 38 -1.53 5.09 -7.00
N ARG A 39 -2.74 4.67 -6.61
CA ARG A 39 -3.95 5.45 -6.88
C ARG A 39 -5.03 5.16 -5.86
N ILE A 40 -5.66 6.22 -5.35
CA ILE A 40 -7.01 6.17 -4.79
C ILE A 40 -7.95 6.32 -5.98
N VAL A 41 -8.74 5.29 -6.27
CA VAL A 41 -9.41 5.18 -7.58
C VAL A 41 -10.57 6.15 -7.72
N GLU A 42 -11.13 6.62 -6.61
CA GLU A 42 -12.27 7.53 -6.52
C GLU A 42 -11.90 9.01 -6.67
N LEU A 43 -10.61 9.36 -6.70
CA LEU A 43 -10.11 10.73 -6.76
C LEU A 43 -9.51 11.05 -8.13
N SER A 44 -9.33 12.32 -8.50
CA SER A 44 -8.45 12.71 -9.62
C SER A 44 -6.98 12.42 -9.30
N HIS A 45 -6.09 12.44 -10.31
CA HIS A 45 -4.68 12.10 -10.11
C HIS A 45 -4.04 13.05 -9.08
N GLU A 46 -4.27 14.35 -9.20
CA GLU A 46 -3.70 15.36 -8.31
C GLU A 46 -4.19 15.19 -6.87
N GLU A 47 -5.49 14.96 -6.67
CA GLU A 47 -6.08 14.71 -5.35
C GLU A 47 -5.53 13.43 -4.72
N SER A 48 -5.39 12.36 -5.51
CA SER A 48 -4.84 11.10 -5.05
C SER A 48 -3.38 11.23 -4.67
N GLU A 49 -2.55 11.90 -5.46
CA GLU A 49 -1.14 12.12 -5.13
C GLU A 49 -1.00 12.90 -3.82
N LEU A 50 -1.79 13.96 -3.65
CA LEU A 50 -1.77 14.76 -2.42
C LEU A 50 -2.19 13.94 -1.19
N LEU A 51 -3.30 13.21 -1.28
CA LEU A 51 -3.83 12.46 -0.14
C LEU A 51 -2.98 11.22 0.16
N LEU A 52 -2.57 10.45 -0.85
CA LEU A 52 -1.69 9.30 -0.66
C LEU A 52 -0.37 9.74 -0.05
N GLY A 53 0.25 10.80 -0.58
CA GLY A 53 1.48 11.34 -0.01
C GLY A 53 1.33 11.76 1.45
N TYR A 54 0.19 12.34 1.83
CA TYR A 54 -0.10 12.63 3.24
C TYR A 54 -0.22 11.35 4.08
N LEU A 55 -0.99 10.36 3.61
CA LEU A 55 -1.24 9.12 4.35
C LEU A 55 0.03 8.29 4.53
N THR A 56 0.87 8.17 3.49
CA THR A 56 2.14 7.44 3.56
C THR A 56 3.12 8.14 4.52
N ARG A 57 3.23 9.47 4.47
CA ARG A 57 4.01 10.24 5.46
C ARG A 57 3.45 10.15 6.88
N TRP A 58 2.14 9.98 7.03
CA TRP A 58 1.52 9.84 8.35
C TRP A 58 1.87 8.51 9.01
N VAL A 59 1.75 7.40 8.27
CA VAL A 59 2.03 6.05 8.80
C VAL A 59 3.51 5.82 9.08
N SER A 60 4.41 6.57 8.44
CA SER A 60 5.86 6.49 8.67
C SER A 60 6.35 7.32 9.86
N LYS A 61 5.48 8.06 10.56
CA LYS A 61 5.88 8.90 11.70
C LYS A 61 6.51 8.04 12.82
N PRO A 62 7.62 8.50 13.45
CA PRO A 62 8.34 7.72 14.47
C PRO A 62 7.51 7.18 15.64
N ARG A 63 6.43 7.88 16.03
CA ARG A 63 5.52 7.42 17.10
C ARG A 63 4.76 6.12 16.78
N PHE A 64 4.75 5.70 15.51
CA PHE A 64 4.11 4.46 15.05
C PHE A 64 5.13 3.36 14.72
N THR A 65 6.43 3.63 14.90
CA THR A 65 7.49 2.73 14.45
C THR A 65 8.26 2.15 15.62
N VAL A 66 8.81 0.97 15.38
CA VAL A 66 9.86 0.38 16.20
C VAL A 66 11.05 0.12 15.28
N ARG A 67 12.26 0.48 15.73
CA ARG A 67 13.50 0.17 15.02
C ARG A 67 14.27 -0.88 15.82
N TYR A 68 14.60 -1.98 15.18
CA TYR A 68 15.32 -3.08 15.81
C TYR A 68 16.69 -3.28 15.17
N ARG A 69 17.72 -3.39 16.00
CA ARG A 69 19.08 -3.74 15.57
C ARG A 69 19.23 -5.26 15.68
N TRP A 70 19.43 -5.91 14.54
CA TRP A 70 19.52 -7.36 14.45
C TRP A 70 20.78 -7.90 15.14
N SER A 71 20.64 -9.04 15.81
CA SER A 71 21.72 -9.87 16.33
C SER A 71 21.47 -11.32 15.95
N GLU A 72 22.54 -12.13 15.98
CA GLU A 72 22.44 -13.57 15.73
C GLU A 72 21.37 -14.23 16.64
N GLY A 73 20.60 -15.15 16.06
CA GLY A 73 19.50 -15.83 16.75
C GLY A 73 18.21 -15.00 16.91
N THR A 74 18.19 -13.72 16.51
CA THR A 74 16.95 -12.93 16.55
C THR A 74 15.91 -13.51 15.59
N ILE A 75 14.69 -13.69 16.10
CA ILE A 75 13.49 -13.96 15.30
C ILE A 75 12.52 -12.80 15.47
N ALA A 76 12.05 -12.23 14.36
CA ALA A 76 10.97 -11.25 14.36
C ALA A 76 9.71 -11.86 13.73
N MET A 77 8.56 -11.56 14.33
CA MET A 77 7.25 -11.87 13.79
C MET A 77 6.42 -10.60 13.81
N TRP A 78 5.74 -10.32 12.71
CA TRP A 78 4.86 -9.15 12.59
C TRP A 78 3.56 -9.53 11.88
N ASP A 79 2.51 -8.77 12.16
CA ASP A 79 1.23 -8.93 11.50
C ASP A 79 1.16 -8.05 10.25
N ASN A 80 1.41 -8.67 9.08
CA ASN A 80 1.42 -7.97 7.79
C ASN A 80 0.06 -7.35 7.40
N ARG A 81 -1.02 -7.62 8.15
CA ARG A 81 -2.34 -6.99 7.93
C ARG A 81 -2.44 -5.59 8.51
N CYS A 82 -1.56 -5.23 9.46
CA CYS A 82 -1.60 -3.92 10.12
C CYS A 82 -0.22 -3.28 10.33
N THR A 83 0.84 -3.81 9.72
CA THR A 83 2.19 -3.26 9.82
C THR A 83 2.79 -3.00 8.44
N GLN A 84 3.64 -1.98 8.37
CA GLN A 84 4.58 -1.79 7.27
C GLN A 84 5.99 -1.98 7.82
N HIS A 85 6.93 -2.37 6.95
CA HIS A 85 8.32 -2.54 7.32
C HIS A 85 9.23 -2.03 6.21
N HIS A 86 10.43 -1.60 6.60
CA HIS A 86 11.44 -1.05 5.72
C HIS A 86 12.81 -1.56 6.17
N VAL A 87 13.66 -1.92 5.21
CA VAL A 87 15.06 -2.28 5.47
C VAL A 87 15.90 -1.02 5.34
N LEU A 88 16.59 -0.64 6.40
CA LEU A 88 17.57 0.44 6.33
C LEU A 88 18.86 -0.11 5.72
N ASP A 89 19.41 0.64 4.76
CA ASP A 89 20.69 0.36 4.13
C ASP A 89 21.82 1.08 4.89
N ASP A 90 21.93 0.76 6.19
CA ASP A 90 22.84 1.40 7.15
C ASP A 90 23.85 0.41 7.76
N PHE A 91 24.22 -0.62 7.00
CA PHE A 91 25.12 -1.68 7.41
C PHE A 91 26.23 -1.91 6.38
N GLU A 92 27.37 -2.43 6.86
CA GLU A 92 28.47 -2.85 5.99
C GLU A 92 28.43 -4.35 5.75
N GLY A 93 28.77 -4.78 4.54
CA GLY A 93 28.82 -6.18 4.16
C GLY A 93 27.46 -6.80 3.81
N GLU A 94 27.40 -8.12 3.76
CA GLU A 94 26.20 -8.87 3.39
C GLU A 94 25.28 -9.10 4.59
N ARG A 95 23.98 -8.91 4.38
CA ARG A 95 22.94 -9.24 5.37
C ARG A 95 21.92 -10.19 4.75
N VAL A 96 21.92 -11.42 5.24
CA VAL A 96 20.99 -12.48 4.80
C VAL A 96 19.95 -12.76 5.88
N ILE A 97 18.67 -12.77 5.52
CA ILE A 97 17.56 -13.11 6.40
C ILE A 97 16.65 -14.11 5.69
N GLN A 98 16.24 -15.16 6.41
CA GLN A 98 15.24 -16.11 5.94
C GLN A 98 13.86 -15.61 6.34
N ARG A 99 12.92 -15.57 5.38
CA ARG A 99 11.55 -15.12 5.60
C ARG A 99 10.55 -16.21 5.25
N VAL A 100 9.66 -16.50 6.20
CA VAL A 100 8.47 -17.31 5.97
C VAL A 100 7.25 -16.39 6.01
N THR A 101 6.39 -16.49 5.01
CA THR A 101 5.14 -15.72 4.93
C THR A 101 3.96 -16.67 5.05
N VAL A 102 3.06 -16.39 5.98
CA VAL A 102 1.78 -17.10 6.08
C VAL A 102 0.77 -16.45 5.15
N MET A 103 0.02 -17.26 4.40
CA MET A 103 -1.00 -16.77 3.49
C MET A 103 -2.09 -15.98 4.24
N GLY A 104 -2.43 -14.82 3.69
CA GLY A 104 -3.41 -13.90 4.27
C GLY A 104 -4.82 -14.07 3.71
N ASP A 105 -5.72 -13.23 4.21
CA ASP A 105 -7.10 -13.07 3.76
C ASP A 105 -7.23 -12.02 2.64
N GLN A 106 -8.39 -11.97 1.98
CA GLN A 106 -8.73 -10.84 1.11
C GLN A 106 -9.09 -9.61 1.96
N PRO A 107 -8.42 -8.45 1.77
CA PRO A 107 -8.68 -7.25 2.58
C PRO A 107 -10.12 -6.75 2.46
N GLN A 108 -10.82 -6.67 3.59
CA GLN A 108 -12.18 -6.13 3.66
C GLN A 108 -12.17 -4.63 4.01
N ALA A 109 -13.00 -3.85 3.33
CA ALA A 109 -13.12 -2.41 3.56
C ALA A 109 -13.81 -2.11 4.90
N ALA A 110 -13.40 -1.03 5.58
CA ALA A 110 -14.06 -0.57 6.81
C ALA A 110 -15.44 0.06 6.62
N ALA A 111 -15.76 0.43 5.38
CA ALA A 111 -17.04 0.90 4.93
C ALA A 111 -17.13 0.68 3.41
N PRO A 112 -18.34 0.54 2.83
CA PRO A 112 -18.49 0.53 1.38
C PRO A 112 -18.01 1.86 0.77
N PRO A 113 -17.49 1.85 -0.48
CA PRO A 113 -17.11 3.07 -1.17
C PRO A 113 -18.36 3.96 -1.34
N ARG A 114 -18.18 5.26 -1.08
CA ARG A 114 -19.25 6.26 -1.25
C ARG A 114 -19.29 6.85 -2.65
N TYR A 115 -18.18 6.74 -3.37
CA TYR A 115 -17.98 7.35 -4.67
C TYR A 115 -17.51 6.26 -5.64
N GLU A 116 -17.96 6.38 -6.88
CA GLU A 116 -17.44 5.56 -7.97
C GLU A 116 -16.00 5.96 -8.30
N PRO A 117 -15.23 5.08 -8.96
CA PRO A 117 -13.94 5.45 -9.52
C PRO A 117 -14.03 6.71 -10.40
N PHE A 118 -12.98 7.52 -10.35
CA PHE A 118 -12.92 8.81 -11.03
C PHE A 118 -13.02 8.63 -12.56
N GLY A 119 -14.17 9.05 -13.12
CA GLY A 119 -14.57 8.77 -14.50
C GLY A 119 -14.83 9.99 -15.39
N GLY A 120 -14.41 11.20 -14.99
CA GLY A 120 -14.73 12.45 -15.70
C GLY A 120 -14.31 12.46 -17.18
N ARG A 121 -14.89 13.37 -17.99
CA ARG A 121 -14.55 13.52 -19.42
C ARG A 121 -13.04 13.73 -19.61
N PHE A 122 -12.45 13.01 -20.57
CA PHE A 122 -11.02 13.16 -20.85
C PHE A 122 -10.74 14.55 -21.42
N SER A 123 -9.76 15.22 -20.85
CA SER A 123 -9.26 16.50 -21.34
C SER A 123 -7.73 16.55 -21.20
N ALA A 124 -7.12 17.59 -21.76
CA ALA A 124 -5.70 17.88 -21.52
C ALA A 124 -5.37 18.09 -20.03
N ALA A 125 -6.35 18.30 -19.15
CA ALA A 125 -6.12 18.36 -17.71
C ALA A 125 -6.18 16.99 -17.01
N SER A 126 -6.81 15.97 -17.63
CA SER A 126 -7.01 14.64 -17.02
C SER A 126 -6.14 13.55 -17.67
N TRP A 127 -5.11 13.91 -18.43
CA TRP A 127 -4.29 12.91 -19.14
C TRP A 127 -3.56 11.95 -18.20
N ARG A 128 -3.20 12.43 -17.00
CA ARG A 128 -2.58 11.62 -15.94
C ARG A 128 -3.53 10.58 -15.34
N ASP A 129 -4.83 10.69 -15.59
CA ASP A 129 -5.83 9.68 -15.21
C ASP A 129 -5.97 8.55 -16.22
N LYS A 130 -5.31 8.66 -17.39
CA LYS A 130 -5.38 7.63 -18.44
C LYS A 130 -5.04 6.23 -17.93
N PRO A 131 -3.94 6.00 -17.15
CA PRO A 131 -3.60 4.67 -16.68
C PRO A 131 -4.67 4.03 -15.78
N LEU A 132 -5.37 4.84 -14.97
CA LEU A 132 -6.47 4.36 -14.15
C LEU A 132 -7.66 3.96 -15.03
N LYS A 133 -8.01 4.77 -16.03
CA LYS A 133 -9.10 4.48 -16.96
C LYS A 133 -8.85 3.22 -17.78
N ASP A 134 -7.63 3.04 -18.25
CA ASP A 134 -7.25 1.85 -19.03
C ASP A 134 -7.39 0.59 -18.16
N PHE A 135 -6.88 0.64 -16.92
CA PHE A 135 -7.06 -0.45 -15.95
C PHE A 135 -8.54 -0.77 -15.66
N LEU A 136 -9.39 0.23 -15.42
CA LEU A 136 -10.81 0.03 -15.13
C LEU A 136 -11.65 -0.45 -16.33
N ARG A 137 -11.08 -0.46 -17.55
CA ARG A 137 -11.73 -1.00 -18.75
C ARG A 137 -11.36 -2.45 -19.03
N GLU A 138 -10.25 -2.90 -18.47
CA GLU A 138 -9.70 -4.25 -18.65
C GLU A 138 -10.23 -5.25 -17.61
N ASP A 139 -10.66 -4.77 -16.44
CA ASP A 139 -11.36 -5.52 -15.38
C ASP A 139 -12.88 -5.63 -15.64
#